data_AF-A0A7Y8ITE0-F1
#
_entry.id   AF-A0A7Y8ITE0-F1
#
_cell.length_a   1.000
_cell.length_b   1.000
_cell.length_c   1.000
_cell.angle_alpha   90.00
_cell.angle_beta   90.00
_cell.angle_gamma   90.00
#
_symmetry.space_group_name_H-M   'P 1'
#
loop_
_entity.id
_entity.type
_entity.pdbx_description
1 polymer ?
#
loop_
_entity_poly.entity_id
_entity_poly.type
_entity_poly.pdbx_seq_one_letter_code
_entity_poly.pdbx_strand_id
1 'polypeptide(L)'
;MNPEHIQKIIEDHHNGNQTGLISILEEIQTKYSYLPEEALKMVAQKLKCSLVDLYAVATFYKAFSLKPRGKHLISVCLGTACHVRGGERIASEFQRQLGIKPGETTSDNQITLEAVNCLGACAIGPIVVVDGHYFSNVTAQKVKEIIHKARTGLDRVDIRSDEKIFPVEVSCPRCNHSLMDKNKYIDGYPSIRVTVSFNLKHGWLRLSCLYGSFSVDHEYEVPVDEIVNFFCPHCHAELRSSSSCVECGAPMVPLLVRGGGGTVQICSRRGCKGHMLDLTGVNV
;
A
#
# COMPACT_ATOMS: atom_id res chain seq x y z
N MET A 1 -22.53 -2.06 11.40
CA MET A 1 -21.37 -1.68 12.25
C MET A 1 -21.32 -2.65 13.42
N ASN A 2 -20.15 -3.23 13.73
CA ASN A 2 -20.02 -4.24 14.78
C ASN A 2 -19.37 -3.61 16.04
N PRO A 3 -20.06 -3.53 17.19
CA PRO A 3 -19.52 -2.97 18.44
C PRO A 3 -18.23 -3.65 18.93
N GLU A 4 -18.12 -4.98 18.74
CA GLU A 4 -16.96 -5.76 19.17
C GLU A 4 -15.66 -5.30 18.49
N HIS A 5 -15.74 -4.90 17.22
CA HIS A 5 -14.58 -4.40 16.48
C HIS A 5 -14.07 -3.07 17.02
N ILE A 6 -14.98 -2.14 17.37
CA ILE A 6 -14.60 -0.83 17.91
C ILE A 6 -13.95 -1.02 19.27
N GLN A 7 -14.47 -1.95 20.07
CA GLN A 7 -13.86 -2.28 21.35
C GLN A 7 -12.46 -2.88 21.20
N LYS A 8 -12.24 -3.77 20.23
CA LYS A 8 -10.92 -4.31 19.94
C LYS A 8 -9.91 -3.22 19.56
N ILE A 9 -10.29 -2.29 18.66
CA ILE A 9 -9.44 -1.14 18.28
C ILE A 9 -9.03 -0.35 19.53
N ILE A 10 -9.97 -0.07 20.43
CA ILE A 10 -9.68 0.68 21.65
C ILE A 10 -8.70 -0.10 22.56
N GLU A 11 -8.88 -1.41 22.71
CA GLU A 11 -8.03 -2.26 23.56
C GLU A 11 -6.60 -2.39 23.01
N ASP A 12 -6.43 -2.50 21.69
CA ASP A 12 -5.13 -2.60 21.02
C ASP A 12 -4.28 -1.33 21.25
N HIS A 13 -4.89 -0.14 21.19
CA HIS A 13 -4.19 1.13 21.44
C HIS A 13 -4.04 1.49 22.92
N HIS A 14 -4.92 0.96 23.79
CA HIS A 14 -4.88 1.26 25.23
C HIS A 14 -3.82 0.44 25.99
N ASN A 15 -3.46 -0.76 25.52
CA ASN A 15 -2.46 -1.62 26.17
C ASN A 15 -1.00 -1.26 25.80
N GLY A 16 -0.80 -0.43 24.78
CA GLY A 16 0.52 -0.14 24.20
C GLY A 16 1.11 1.22 24.58
N ASN A 17 1.00 1.73 25.81
CA ASN A 17 1.63 2.99 26.29
C ASN A 17 1.43 4.26 25.42
N GLN A 18 0.60 4.22 24.38
CA GLN A 18 0.31 5.31 23.46
C GLN A 18 -1.21 5.44 23.33
N THR A 19 -1.84 6.11 24.29
CA THR A 19 -3.27 6.47 24.22
C THR A 19 -3.46 7.61 23.22
N GLY A 20 -3.24 7.35 21.94
CA GLY A 20 -3.45 8.29 20.86
C GLY A 20 -4.91 8.34 20.44
N LEU A 21 -5.69 9.29 20.96
CA LEU A 21 -7.07 9.49 20.51
C LEU A 21 -7.16 9.60 18.98
N ILE A 22 -6.22 10.31 18.36
CA ILE A 22 -6.14 10.47 16.90
C ILE A 22 -6.00 9.11 16.21
N SER A 23 -5.09 8.24 16.68
CA SER A 23 -4.87 6.90 16.10
C SER A 23 -6.13 6.02 16.16
N ILE A 24 -6.85 6.06 17.29
CA ILE A 24 -8.12 5.33 17.45
C ILE A 24 -9.16 5.83 16.43
N LEU A 25 -9.29 7.15 16.29
CA LEU A 25 -10.22 7.74 15.31
C LEU A 25 -9.79 7.42 13.86
N GLU A 26 -8.50 7.44 13.55
CA GLU A 26 -7.98 7.06 12.24
C GLU A 26 -8.29 5.61 11.88
N GLU A 27 -8.14 4.67 12.82
CA GLU A 27 -8.43 3.27 12.58
C GLU A 27 -9.94 3.00 12.41
N ILE A 28 -10.78 3.64 13.25
CA ILE A 28 -12.24 3.59 13.08
C ILE A 28 -12.63 4.13 11.71
N GLN A 29 -12.08 5.27 11.29
CA GLN A 29 -12.36 5.85 9.99
C GLN A 29 -11.84 4.97 8.85
N THR A 30 -10.67 4.35 8.99
CA THR A 30 -10.14 3.43 7.98
C THR A 30 -11.06 2.24 7.78
N LYS A 31 -11.69 1.75 8.86
CA LYS A 31 -12.61 0.62 8.79
C LYS A 31 -13.98 0.97 8.22
N TYR A 32 -14.52 2.12 8.60
CA TYR A 32 -15.91 2.50 8.28
C TYR A 32 -16.03 3.60 7.22
N SER A 33 -14.91 4.15 6.73
CA SER A 33 -14.80 5.31 5.82
C SER A 33 -15.29 6.65 6.40
N TYR A 34 -15.78 6.67 7.64
CA TYR A 34 -16.15 7.86 8.39
C TYR A 34 -16.12 7.55 9.89
N LEU A 35 -16.46 8.53 10.72
CA LEU A 35 -16.63 8.40 12.17
C LEU A 35 -18.12 8.36 12.54
N PRO A 36 -18.71 7.16 12.76
CA PRO A 36 -20.09 7.06 13.23
C PRO A 36 -20.24 7.63 14.63
N GLU A 37 -21.38 8.29 14.90
CA GLU A 37 -21.70 8.83 16.22
C GLU A 37 -21.62 7.75 17.33
N GLU A 38 -22.15 6.56 17.05
CA GLU A 38 -22.10 5.43 17.99
C GLU A 38 -20.67 4.96 18.29
N ALA A 39 -19.76 5.05 17.30
CA ALA A 39 -18.35 4.78 17.52
C ALA A 39 -17.71 5.82 18.45
N LEU A 40 -18.00 7.10 18.24
CA LEU A 40 -17.54 8.19 19.11
C LEU A 40 -18.07 8.05 20.54
N LYS A 41 -19.34 7.66 20.72
CA LYS A 41 -19.91 7.38 22.06
C LYS A 41 -19.18 6.26 22.77
N MET A 42 -18.86 5.16 22.07
CA MET A 42 -18.09 4.04 22.64
C MET A 42 -16.68 4.46 23.03
N VAL A 43 -16.00 5.23 22.18
CA VAL A 43 -14.67 5.78 22.47
C VAL A 43 -14.71 6.69 23.70
N ALA A 44 -15.71 7.58 23.80
CA ALA A 44 -15.89 8.50 24.94
C ALA A 44 -16.02 7.74 26.26
N GLN A 45 -16.86 6.70 26.28
CA GLN A 45 -17.10 5.88 27.45
C GLN A 45 -15.85 5.12 27.90
N LYS A 46 -15.09 4.56 26.94
CA LYS A 46 -13.90 3.76 27.25
C LYS A 46 -12.71 4.61 27.68
N LEU A 47 -12.46 5.73 26.99
CA LEU A 47 -11.37 6.65 27.32
C LEU A 47 -11.72 7.63 28.45
N LYS A 48 -12.95 7.57 28.98
CA LYS A 48 -13.47 8.46 30.03
C LYS A 48 -13.29 9.95 29.67
N CYS A 49 -13.51 10.29 28.39
CA CYS A 49 -13.45 11.66 27.89
C CYS A 49 -14.84 12.16 27.50
N SER A 50 -15.00 13.49 27.34
CA SER A 50 -16.25 14.07 26.89
C SER A 50 -16.49 13.78 25.41
N LEU A 51 -17.74 13.43 25.06
CA LEU A 51 -18.14 13.33 23.66
C LEU A 51 -17.96 14.68 22.92
N VAL A 52 -18.08 15.80 23.63
CA VAL A 52 -17.84 17.14 23.08
C VAL A 52 -16.39 17.30 22.66
N ASP A 53 -15.44 16.82 23.46
CA ASP A 53 -14.01 16.89 23.14
C ASP A 53 -13.68 16.03 21.91
N LEU A 54 -14.31 14.86 21.78
CA LEU A 54 -14.18 14.02 20.59
C LEU A 54 -14.69 14.72 19.33
N TYR A 55 -15.86 15.36 19.40
CA TYR A 55 -16.39 16.14 18.28
C TYR A 55 -15.51 17.34 17.97
N ALA A 56 -14.94 18.01 18.97
CA ALA A 56 -13.99 19.09 18.77
C ALA A 56 -12.76 18.59 17.99
N VAL A 57 -12.18 17.45 18.35
CA VAL A 57 -11.05 16.84 17.61
C VAL A 57 -11.46 16.42 16.20
N ALA A 58 -12.58 15.70 16.06
CA ALA A 58 -13.06 15.20 14.77
C ALA A 58 -13.44 16.32 13.78
N THR A 59 -13.86 17.48 14.28
CA THR A 59 -14.18 18.65 13.46
C THR A 59 -12.97 19.55 13.21
N PHE A 60 -12.00 19.56 14.12
CA PHE A 60 -10.77 20.34 13.99
C PHE A 60 -9.88 19.80 12.86
N TYR A 61 -9.66 18.48 12.81
CA TYR A 61 -8.84 17.85 11.77
C TYR A 61 -9.68 17.53 10.53
N LYS A 62 -9.39 18.20 9.42
CA LYS A 62 -10.03 17.94 8.11
C LYS A 62 -9.84 16.52 7.57
N ALA A 63 -8.86 15.79 8.10
CA ALA A 63 -8.65 14.38 7.75
C ALA A 63 -9.85 13.51 8.17
N PHE A 64 -10.53 13.86 9.26
CA PHE A 64 -11.70 13.15 9.75
C PHE A 64 -12.99 13.59 9.05
N SER A 65 -13.90 12.63 8.88
CA SER A 65 -15.25 12.87 8.38
C SER A 65 -16.28 12.29 9.33
N LEU A 66 -17.23 13.15 9.71
CA LEU A 66 -18.44 12.76 10.42
C LEU A 66 -19.55 12.30 9.47
N LYS A 67 -19.37 12.51 8.16
CA LYS A 67 -20.32 12.10 7.12
C LYS A 67 -19.79 10.85 6.41
N PRO A 68 -20.67 9.92 6.01
CA PRO A 68 -20.27 8.76 5.21
C PRO A 68 -19.50 9.19 3.95
N ARG A 69 -18.28 8.68 3.81
CA ARG A 69 -17.50 8.77 2.57
C ARG A 69 -17.63 7.48 1.80
N GLY A 70 -17.40 7.56 0.49
CA GLY A 70 -17.26 6.41 -0.36
C GLY A 70 -16.01 5.61 -0.02
N LYS A 71 -15.91 4.41 -0.59
CA LYS A 71 -14.76 3.53 -0.41
C LYS A 71 -13.42 4.17 -0.80
N HIS A 72 -13.44 5.05 -1.79
CA HIS A 72 -12.27 5.72 -2.35
C HIS A 72 -12.42 7.24 -2.21
N LEU A 73 -11.39 7.90 -1.68
CA LEU A 73 -11.32 9.35 -1.54
C LEU A 73 -10.38 9.95 -2.58
N ILE A 74 -10.92 10.80 -3.46
CA ILE A 74 -10.15 11.56 -4.45
C ILE A 74 -10.03 13.01 -3.99
N SER A 75 -8.81 13.47 -3.70
CA SER A 75 -8.50 14.83 -3.26
C SER A 75 -7.74 15.59 -4.34
N VAL A 76 -8.37 16.60 -4.93
CA VAL A 76 -7.77 17.46 -5.96
C VAL A 76 -7.14 18.69 -5.31
N CYS A 77 -5.86 18.94 -5.58
CA CYS A 77 -5.15 20.11 -5.06
C CYS A 77 -5.54 21.39 -5.83
N LEU A 78 -6.07 22.37 -5.11
CA LEU A 78 -6.36 23.72 -5.61
C LEU A 78 -5.44 24.78 -4.99
N GLY A 79 -4.27 24.38 -4.50
CA GLY A 79 -3.29 25.32 -3.95
C GLY A 79 -2.70 26.21 -5.03
N THR A 80 -2.15 27.35 -4.64
CA THR A 80 -1.73 28.40 -5.57
C THR A 80 -0.97 27.87 -6.79
N ALA A 81 0.04 27.01 -6.58
CA ALA A 81 0.79 26.41 -7.68
C ALA A 81 -0.05 25.50 -8.58
N CYS A 82 -0.93 24.67 -8.00
CA CYS A 82 -1.81 23.78 -8.77
C CYS A 82 -2.93 24.56 -9.47
N HIS A 83 -3.50 25.57 -8.82
CA HIS A 83 -4.51 26.47 -9.37
C HIS A 83 -4.00 27.16 -10.63
N VAL A 84 -2.81 27.79 -10.57
CA VAL A 84 -2.18 28.44 -11.73
C VAL A 84 -1.86 27.45 -12.85
N ARG A 85 -1.54 26.19 -12.50
CA ARG A 85 -1.29 25.10 -13.47
C ARG A 85 -2.57 24.41 -13.97
N GLY A 86 -3.76 24.94 -13.68
CA GLY A 86 -5.04 24.43 -14.18
C GLY A 86 -5.74 23.41 -13.28
N GLY A 87 -5.48 23.42 -11.97
CA GLY A 87 -6.12 22.53 -10.99
C GLY A 87 -7.65 22.59 -11.00
N GLU A 88 -8.23 23.77 -11.25
CA GLU A 88 -9.69 23.91 -11.37
C GLU A 88 -10.26 23.15 -12.57
N ARG A 89 -9.53 23.11 -13.69
CA ARG A 89 -9.93 22.35 -14.87
C ARG A 89 -9.93 20.86 -14.57
N ILE A 90 -8.97 20.39 -13.77
CA ILE A 90 -8.89 19.00 -13.31
C ILE A 90 -10.07 18.69 -12.40
N ALA A 91 -10.34 19.53 -11.39
CA ALA A 91 -11.48 19.36 -10.48
C ALA A 91 -12.82 19.35 -11.24
N SER A 92 -12.99 20.23 -12.23
CA SER A 92 -14.18 20.30 -13.06
C SER A 92 -14.37 19.04 -13.91
N GLU A 93 -13.28 18.46 -14.41
CA GLU A 93 -13.32 17.22 -15.18
C GLU A 93 -13.69 16.01 -14.30
N PHE A 94 -13.23 15.95 -13.05
CA PHE A 94 -13.71 14.95 -12.09
C PHE A 94 -15.21 15.10 -11.83
N GLN A 95 -15.69 16.32 -11.60
CA GLN A 95 -17.12 16.59 -11.39
C GLN A 95 -17.95 16.13 -12.60
N ARG A 96 -17.48 16.43 -13.82
CA ARG A 96 -18.16 16.05 -15.06
C ARG A 96 -18.24 14.53 -15.24
N GLN A 97 -17.17 13.79 -14.94
CA GLN A 97 -17.14 12.33 -15.11
C GLN A 97 -17.85 11.56 -14.00
N LEU A 98 -17.79 12.05 -12.76
CA LEU A 98 -18.42 11.40 -11.60
C LEU A 98 -19.87 11.85 -11.38
N GLY A 99 -20.28 13.00 -11.92
CA GLY A 99 -21.62 13.56 -11.73
C GLY A 99 -21.88 14.11 -10.32
N ILE A 100 -20.83 14.46 -9.57
CA ILE A 100 -20.89 14.94 -8.19
C ILE A 100 -20.05 16.21 -8.01
N LYS A 101 -20.33 17.00 -6.98
CA LYS A 101 -19.52 18.20 -6.61
C LYS A 101 -18.43 17.85 -5.60
N PRO A 102 -17.42 18.71 -5.41
CA PRO A 102 -16.46 18.55 -4.32
C PRO A 102 -17.17 18.59 -2.97
N GLY A 103 -16.86 17.63 -2.11
CA GLY A 103 -17.52 17.36 -0.83
C GLY A 103 -18.66 16.34 -0.91
N GLU A 104 -18.99 15.81 -2.10
CA GLU A 104 -20.04 14.82 -2.29
C GLU A 104 -19.48 13.42 -2.58
N THR A 105 -20.34 12.42 -2.43
CA THR A 105 -20.06 11.01 -2.67
C THR A 105 -20.97 10.50 -3.79
N THR A 106 -20.45 9.64 -4.66
CA THR A 106 -21.24 8.99 -5.72
C THR A 106 -22.36 8.14 -5.15
N SER A 107 -23.45 7.97 -5.91
CA SER A 107 -24.66 7.24 -5.48
C SER A 107 -24.42 5.75 -5.17
N ASP A 108 -23.37 5.16 -5.73
CA ASP A 108 -22.90 3.80 -5.46
C ASP A 108 -22.01 3.68 -4.21
N ASN A 109 -21.81 4.79 -3.48
CA ASN A 109 -20.92 4.92 -2.32
C ASN A 109 -19.48 4.45 -2.60
N GLN A 110 -19.03 4.50 -3.86
CA GLN A 110 -17.66 4.09 -4.21
C GLN A 110 -16.66 5.22 -4.11
N ILE A 111 -17.01 6.44 -4.52
CA ILE A 111 -16.04 7.55 -4.63
C ILE A 111 -16.56 8.80 -3.95
N THR A 112 -15.75 9.40 -3.08
CA THR A 112 -15.92 10.78 -2.60
C THR A 112 -14.91 11.68 -3.32
N LEU A 113 -15.39 12.81 -3.82
CA LEU A 113 -14.54 13.84 -4.44
C LEU A 113 -14.35 14.98 -3.46
N GLU A 114 -13.12 15.36 -3.16
CA GLU A 114 -12.77 16.54 -2.36
C GLU A 114 -11.86 17.48 -3.14
N ALA A 115 -12.04 18.78 -2.89
CA ALA A 115 -11.14 19.83 -3.34
C ALA A 115 -10.44 20.40 -2.12
N VAL A 116 -9.11 20.34 -2.12
CA VAL A 116 -8.29 20.73 -0.97
C VAL A 116 -7.38 21.89 -1.32
N ASN A 117 -7.06 22.70 -0.31
CA ASN A 117 -6.26 23.90 -0.52
C ASN A 117 -4.80 23.59 -0.84
N CYS A 118 -4.13 22.67 -0.17
CA CYS A 118 -2.72 22.37 -0.50
C CYS A 118 -2.37 20.96 -0.04
N LEU A 119 -1.64 20.24 -0.89
CA LEU A 119 -1.11 18.91 -0.60
C LEU A 119 0.43 18.90 -0.44
N GLY A 120 1.06 20.08 -0.37
CA GLY A 120 2.48 20.21 -0.01
C GLY A 120 3.50 19.78 -1.06
N ALA A 121 3.10 19.25 -2.22
CA ALA A 121 4.02 18.72 -3.23
C ALA A 121 4.13 19.60 -4.50
N CYS A 122 4.23 20.93 -4.33
CA CYS A 122 4.18 21.91 -5.43
C CYS A 122 5.17 21.64 -6.60
N ALA A 123 6.32 21.02 -6.33
CA ALA A 123 7.30 20.67 -7.36
C ALA A 123 6.73 19.80 -8.49
N ILE A 124 5.81 18.90 -8.16
CA ILE A 124 5.22 17.91 -9.09
C ILE A 124 3.74 18.18 -9.41
N GLY A 125 3.26 19.39 -9.12
CA GLY A 125 1.89 19.83 -9.39
C GLY A 125 1.58 20.01 -10.89
N PRO A 126 0.32 19.86 -11.34
CA PRO A 126 -0.90 19.62 -10.55
C PRO A 126 -0.99 18.22 -9.95
N ILE A 127 -1.48 18.14 -8.71
CA ILE A 127 -1.59 16.89 -7.94
C ILE A 127 -3.02 16.52 -7.65
N VAL A 128 -3.28 15.21 -7.76
CA VAL A 128 -4.46 14.54 -7.21
C VAL A 128 -3.97 13.43 -6.30
N VAL A 129 -4.61 13.26 -5.15
CA VAL A 129 -4.35 12.12 -4.26
C VAL A 129 -5.57 11.23 -4.24
N VAL A 130 -5.38 9.91 -4.37
CA VAL A 130 -6.46 8.93 -4.22
C VAL A 130 -6.05 7.92 -3.14
N ASP A 131 -6.81 7.84 -2.05
CA ASP A 131 -6.51 6.93 -0.92
C ASP A 131 -5.03 6.96 -0.49
N GLY A 132 -4.46 8.16 -0.39
CA GLY A 132 -3.04 8.36 -0.03
C GLY A 132 -2.03 8.25 -1.19
N HIS A 133 -2.45 7.77 -2.36
CA HIS A 133 -1.58 7.65 -3.54
C HIS A 133 -1.51 8.96 -4.31
N TYR A 134 -0.30 9.47 -4.54
CA TYR A 134 -0.06 10.72 -5.25
C TYR A 134 0.00 10.51 -6.77
N PHE A 135 -0.80 11.27 -7.49
CA PHE A 135 -0.72 11.43 -8.94
C PHE A 135 -0.14 12.79 -9.27
N SER A 136 0.99 12.82 -9.96
CA SER A 136 1.72 14.02 -10.36
C SER A 136 1.44 14.43 -11.80
N ASN A 137 1.71 15.70 -12.12
CA ASN A 137 1.52 16.26 -13.46
C ASN A 137 0.19 15.85 -14.09
N VAL A 138 -0.89 15.95 -13.31
CA VAL A 138 -2.21 15.50 -13.71
C VAL A 138 -2.77 16.47 -14.74
N THR A 139 -3.32 15.92 -15.81
CA THR A 139 -4.05 16.67 -16.84
C THR A 139 -5.48 16.20 -16.90
N ALA A 140 -6.38 16.98 -17.50
CA ALA A 140 -7.78 16.60 -17.68
C ALA A 140 -7.94 15.22 -18.39
N GLN A 141 -7.01 14.86 -19.28
CA GLN A 141 -7.04 13.58 -19.99
C GLN A 141 -6.79 12.38 -19.05
N LYS A 142 -5.91 12.55 -18.04
CA LYS A 142 -5.59 11.50 -17.06
C LYS A 142 -6.72 11.24 -16.06
N VAL A 143 -7.68 12.14 -15.92
CA VAL A 143 -8.79 12.01 -14.95
C VAL A 143 -9.57 10.70 -15.13
N LYS A 144 -9.87 10.32 -16.38
CA LYS A 144 -10.60 9.07 -16.67
C LYS A 144 -9.84 7.83 -16.18
N GLU A 145 -8.54 7.83 -16.37
CA GLU A 145 -7.64 6.76 -15.93
C GLU A 145 -7.58 6.69 -14.40
N ILE A 146 -7.46 7.84 -13.73
CA ILE A 146 -7.43 7.92 -12.26
C ILE A 146 -8.74 7.38 -11.65
N ILE A 147 -9.89 7.76 -12.20
CA ILE A 147 -11.20 7.24 -11.75
C ILE A 147 -11.28 5.73 -11.96
N HIS A 148 -10.79 5.22 -13.10
CA HIS A 148 -10.75 3.79 -13.36
C HIS A 148 -9.86 3.06 -12.35
N LYS A 149 -8.64 3.55 -12.12
CA LYS A 149 -7.69 3.01 -11.14
C LYS A 149 -8.28 2.99 -9.72
N ALA A 150 -8.96 4.06 -9.32
CA ALA A 150 -9.67 4.10 -8.04
C ALA A 150 -10.69 2.96 -7.92
N ARG A 151 -11.51 2.71 -8.94
CA ARG A 151 -12.54 1.65 -8.93
C ARG A 151 -11.97 0.23 -9.00
N THR A 152 -10.88 0.03 -9.74
CA THR A 152 -10.30 -1.31 -9.96
C THR A 152 -9.24 -1.71 -8.93
N GLY A 153 -8.83 -0.77 -8.08
CA GLY A 153 -7.77 -0.93 -7.08
C GLY A 153 -6.48 -0.22 -7.47
N LEU A 154 -5.96 0.61 -6.55
CA LEU A 154 -4.75 1.43 -6.72
C LEU A 154 -3.44 0.63 -6.56
N ASP A 155 -3.49 -0.51 -5.88
CA ASP A 155 -2.37 -1.46 -5.73
C ASP A 155 -2.09 -2.28 -7.01
N ARG A 156 -2.86 -2.08 -8.08
CA ARG A 156 -2.58 -2.68 -9.38
C ARG A 156 -1.43 -1.92 -10.04
N VAL A 157 -0.24 -2.46 -9.87
CA VAL A 157 1.00 -1.97 -10.46
C VAL A 157 0.86 -1.87 -11.98
N ASP A 158 0.84 -0.64 -12.49
CA ASP A 158 0.86 -0.35 -13.92
C ASP A 158 2.31 -0.07 -14.35
N ILE A 159 2.97 -1.16 -14.75
CA ILE A 159 4.41 -1.29 -15.03
C ILE A 159 4.92 -0.29 -16.07
N ARG A 160 4.02 0.28 -16.88
CA ARG A 160 4.38 1.26 -17.92
C ARG A 160 4.53 2.68 -17.39
N SER A 161 4.08 2.96 -16.16
CA SER A 161 3.97 4.34 -15.64
C SER A 161 4.75 4.62 -14.34
N ASP A 162 5.25 3.59 -13.66
CA ASP A 162 6.03 3.75 -12.44
C ASP A 162 7.53 3.53 -12.70
N GLU A 163 8.31 4.61 -12.81
CA GLU A 163 9.76 4.58 -13.07
C GLU A 163 10.57 3.86 -11.97
N LYS A 164 9.94 3.53 -10.83
CA LYS A 164 10.60 2.82 -9.71
C LYS A 164 10.50 1.30 -9.80
N ILE A 165 9.71 0.78 -10.74
CA ILE A 165 9.44 -0.65 -10.89
C ILE A 165 10.13 -1.14 -12.15
N PHE A 166 11.17 -1.93 -11.97
CA PHE A 166 11.96 -2.49 -13.07
C PHE A 166 12.20 -3.99 -12.85
N PRO A 167 12.31 -4.78 -13.93
CA PRO A 167 12.62 -6.19 -13.83
C PRO A 167 14.05 -6.39 -13.33
N VAL A 168 14.20 -7.25 -12.32
CA VAL A 168 15.49 -7.75 -11.86
C VAL A 168 15.69 -9.18 -12.33
N GLU A 169 16.84 -9.45 -12.94
CA GLU A 169 17.28 -10.82 -13.18
C GLU A 169 18.09 -11.30 -12.00
N VAL A 170 17.73 -12.45 -11.43
CA VAL A 170 18.40 -12.97 -10.22
C VAL A 170 18.98 -14.37 -10.38
N SER A 171 20.01 -14.65 -9.60
CA SER A 171 20.63 -15.96 -9.43
C SER A 171 20.79 -16.33 -7.97
N CYS A 172 20.99 -17.63 -7.73
CA CYS A 172 21.26 -18.15 -6.40
C CYS A 172 22.62 -17.65 -5.90
N PRO A 173 22.73 -17.08 -4.69
CA PRO A 173 24.02 -16.63 -4.12
C PRO A 173 24.98 -17.79 -3.80
N ARG A 174 24.51 -19.04 -3.80
CA ARG A 174 25.32 -20.23 -3.48
C ARG A 174 25.91 -20.90 -4.70
N CYS A 175 25.11 -21.12 -5.74
CA CYS A 175 25.56 -21.83 -6.96
C CYS A 175 25.59 -20.95 -8.21
N ASN A 176 25.18 -19.68 -8.12
CA ASN A 176 25.07 -18.72 -9.21
C ASN A 176 24.16 -19.13 -10.39
N HIS A 177 23.41 -20.21 -10.25
CA HIS A 177 22.42 -20.63 -11.23
C HIS A 177 21.28 -19.61 -11.26
N SER A 178 20.76 -19.32 -12.45
CA SER A 178 19.63 -18.40 -12.61
C SER A 178 18.41 -18.96 -11.90
N LEU A 179 17.71 -18.13 -11.13
CA LEU A 179 16.44 -18.50 -10.52
C LEU A 179 15.24 -18.07 -11.39
N MET A 180 15.50 -17.56 -12.60
CA MET A 180 14.47 -17.07 -13.51
C MET A 180 13.75 -18.25 -14.20
N ASP A 181 12.42 -18.30 -14.10
CA ASP A 181 11.53 -19.23 -14.81
C ASP A 181 10.92 -18.53 -16.03
N LYS A 182 11.53 -18.76 -17.20
CA LYS A 182 11.09 -18.18 -18.48
C LYS A 182 9.78 -18.77 -19.02
N ASN A 183 9.28 -19.85 -18.42
CA ASN A 183 8.05 -20.52 -18.89
C ASN A 183 6.80 -20.02 -18.16
N LYS A 184 6.96 -19.25 -17.09
CA LYS A 184 5.86 -18.73 -16.27
C LYS A 184 6.05 -17.26 -16.00
N TYR A 185 5.00 -16.50 -16.31
CA TYR A 185 5.01 -15.05 -16.26
C TYR A 185 4.16 -14.57 -15.10
N ILE A 186 4.69 -13.61 -14.33
CA ILE A 186 3.97 -12.86 -13.30
C ILE A 186 4.12 -11.39 -13.66
N ASP A 187 3.01 -10.66 -13.62
CA ASP A 187 2.93 -9.25 -14.03
C ASP A 187 3.48 -9.01 -15.47
N GLY A 188 3.41 -10.01 -16.35
CA GLY A 188 3.89 -9.90 -17.74
C GLY A 188 5.41 -10.11 -17.94
N TYR A 189 6.16 -10.47 -16.90
CA TYR A 189 7.59 -10.77 -16.97
C TYR A 189 7.91 -12.19 -16.48
N PRO A 190 9.05 -12.79 -16.88
CA PRO A 190 9.51 -14.07 -16.34
C PRO A 190 9.57 -14.05 -14.81
N SER A 191 9.01 -15.07 -14.17
CA SER A 191 8.97 -15.17 -12.72
C SER A 191 10.31 -15.64 -12.13
N ILE A 192 10.51 -15.44 -10.83
CA ILE A 192 11.61 -16.03 -10.07
C ILE A 192 11.08 -17.28 -9.39
N ARG A 193 11.67 -18.45 -9.66
CA ARG A 193 11.27 -19.73 -9.06
C ARG A 193 12.24 -20.12 -7.94
N VAL A 194 11.66 -20.42 -6.78
CA VAL A 194 12.35 -20.92 -5.59
C VAL A 194 11.60 -22.11 -5.02
N THR A 195 12.27 -22.92 -4.22
CA THR A 195 11.63 -23.96 -3.41
C THR A 195 11.40 -23.39 -2.02
N VAL A 196 10.25 -23.70 -1.43
CA VAL A 196 9.89 -23.24 -0.09
C VAL A 196 9.55 -24.41 0.82
N SER A 197 9.80 -24.22 2.12
CA SER A 197 9.35 -25.12 3.18
C SER A 197 8.63 -24.34 4.28
N PHE A 198 7.48 -24.85 4.71
CA PHE A 198 6.71 -24.36 5.85
C PHE A 198 5.87 -25.50 6.42
N ASN A 199 5.72 -25.62 7.75
CA ASN A 199 4.88 -26.64 8.40
C ASN A 199 5.04 -28.07 7.83
N LEU A 200 6.30 -28.50 7.62
CA LEU A 200 6.67 -29.81 7.03
C LEU A 200 6.21 -30.03 5.58
N LYS A 201 5.64 -29.01 4.92
CA LYS A 201 5.31 -29.03 3.49
C LYS A 201 6.44 -28.42 2.69
N HIS A 202 6.78 -29.06 1.57
CA HIS A 202 7.77 -28.59 0.61
C HIS A 202 7.10 -28.39 -0.74
N GLY A 203 7.34 -27.25 -1.38
CA GLY A 203 6.78 -26.97 -2.70
C GLY A 203 7.50 -25.84 -3.41
N TRP A 204 7.09 -25.53 -4.64
CA TRP A 204 7.62 -24.37 -5.36
C TRP A 204 6.84 -23.09 -5.04
N LEU A 205 7.56 -21.97 -5.07
CA LEU A 205 7.02 -20.62 -5.02
C LEU A 205 7.62 -19.83 -6.20
N ARG A 206 6.77 -19.09 -6.90
CA ARG A 206 7.15 -18.15 -7.94
C ARG A 206 6.87 -16.74 -7.48
N LEU A 207 7.85 -15.87 -7.65
CA LEU A 207 7.76 -14.46 -7.31
C LEU A 207 7.79 -13.62 -8.59
N SER A 208 7.17 -12.45 -8.56
CA SER A 208 7.41 -11.44 -9.59
C SER A 208 8.90 -11.07 -9.62
N CYS A 209 9.45 -10.89 -10.81
CA CYS A 209 10.81 -10.35 -10.96
C CYS A 209 10.84 -8.82 -10.94
N LEU A 210 9.68 -8.15 -10.87
CA LEU A 210 9.62 -6.71 -10.82
C LEU A 210 9.92 -6.24 -9.39
N TYR A 211 10.96 -5.41 -9.23
CA TYR A 211 11.23 -4.80 -7.94
C TYR A 211 10.07 -3.89 -7.54
N GLY A 212 9.52 -4.10 -6.33
CA GLY A 212 8.32 -3.43 -5.84
C GLY A 212 7.00 -4.17 -6.09
N SER A 213 7.01 -5.26 -6.87
CA SER A 213 5.85 -6.16 -6.96
C SER A 213 5.85 -7.19 -5.83
N PHE A 214 4.66 -7.47 -5.30
CA PHE A 214 4.42 -8.49 -4.27
C PHE A 214 3.58 -9.67 -4.80
N SER A 215 3.37 -9.72 -6.12
CA SER A 215 2.66 -10.82 -6.79
C SER A 215 3.46 -12.11 -6.67
N VAL A 216 2.78 -13.19 -6.29
CA VAL A 216 3.37 -14.53 -6.21
C VAL A 216 2.39 -15.58 -6.70
N ASP A 217 2.93 -16.70 -7.17
CA ASP A 217 2.22 -17.94 -7.51
C ASP A 217 2.83 -19.08 -6.70
N HIS A 218 2.03 -19.97 -6.15
CA HIS A 218 2.48 -20.96 -5.17
C HIS A 218 1.82 -22.32 -5.38
N GLU A 219 2.58 -23.39 -5.13
CA GLU A 219 2.07 -24.77 -5.20
C GLU A 219 1.07 -25.05 -4.06
N TYR A 220 1.34 -24.50 -2.88
CA TYR A 220 0.52 -24.64 -1.68
C TYR A 220 0.24 -23.27 -1.10
N GLU A 221 -1.00 -23.07 -0.63
CA GLU A 221 -1.40 -21.84 0.01
C GLU A 221 -0.64 -21.67 1.33
N VAL A 222 0.21 -20.64 1.37
CA VAL A 222 0.96 -20.25 2.57
C VAL A 222 0.08 -19.30 3.38
N PRO A 223 -0.24 -19.60 4.66
CA PRO A 223 -0.98 -18.69 5.51
C PRO A 223 -0.32 -17.31 5.62
N VAL A 224 -1.13 -16.27 5.78
CA VAL A 224 -0.64 -14.91 6.05
C VAL A 224 0.16 -14.91 7.37
N ASP A 225 1.23 -14.12 7.42
CA ASP A 225 2.17 -13.98 8.54
C ASP A 225 3.07 -15.19 8.84
N GLU A 226 2.93 -16.29 8.09
CA GLU A 226 3.83 -17.44 8.21
C GLU A 226 5.24 -17.11 7.71
N ILE A 227 6.26 -17.53 8.44
CA ILE A 227 7.67 -17.44 8.01
C ILE A 227 8.00 -18.69 7.20
N VAL A 228 8.48 -18.46 5.98
CA VAL A 228 8.79 -19.51 5.02
C VAL A 228 10.29 -19.62 4.80
N ASN A 229 10.83 -20.84 4.81
CA ASN A 229 12.23 -21.08 4.45
C ASN A 229 12.37 -21.22 2.93
N PHE A 230 13.35 -20.52 2.35
CA PHE A 230 13.60 -20.50 0.91
C PHE A 230 14.82 -21.33 0.56
N PHE A 231 14.74 -22.07 -0.54
CA PHE A 231 15.79 -22.95 -1.04
C PHE A 231 15.99 -22.76 -2.54
N CYS A 232 17.24 -22.91 -2.97
CA CYS A 232 17.56 -22.92 -4.40
C CYS A 232 17.01 -24.20 -5.05
N PRO A 233 16.26 -24.12 -6.16
CA PRO A 233 15.76 -25.31 -6.86
C PRO A 233 16.88 -26.10 -7.57
N HIS A 234 18.08 -25.52 -7.71
CA HIS A 234 19.21 -26.13 -8.41
C HIS A 234 20.21 -26.81 -7.48
N CYS A 235 20.61 -26.14 -6.39
CA CYS A 235 21.59 -26.68 -5.45
C CYS A 235 21.00 -27.08 -4.10
N HIS A 236 19.70 -26.85 -3.88
CA HIS A 236 18.97 -27.15 -2.64
C HIS A 236 19.49 -26.46 -1.39
N ALA A 237 20.47 -25.55 -1.52
CA ALA A 237 20.97 -24.76 -0.40
C ALA A 237 19.89 -23.78 0.09
N GLU A 238 19.81 -23.62 1.41
CA GLU A 238 18.96 -22.63 2.04
C GLU A 238 19.43 -21.21 1.68
N LEU A 239 18.48 -20.39 1.25
CA LEU A 239 18.65 -18.99 0.85
C LEU A 239 18.31 -18.09 2.05
N ARG A 240 19.18 -18.09 3.05
CA ARG A 240 19.00 -17.30 4.28
C ARG A 240 20.16 -16.33 4.48
N SER A 241 19.86 -15.07 4.82
CA SER A 241 20.86 -14.10 5.25
C SER A 241 20.90 -13.98 6.78
N SER A 242 21.92 -13.30 7.29
CA SER A 242 22.03 -12.89 8.69
C SER A 242 21.22 -11.62 9.01
N SER A 243 20.66 -10.95 8.01
CA SER A 243 19.84 -9.75 8.16
C SER A 243 18.38 -10.10 8.46
N SER A 244 17.73 -9.21 9.23
CA SER A 244 16.31 -9.29 9.56
C SER A 244 15.55 -8.15 8.89
N CYS A 245 14.29 -8.41 8.54
CA CYS A 245 13.39 -7.43 7.96
C CYS A 245 13.13 -6.27 8.94
N VAL A 246 13.28 -5.03 8.47
CA VAL A 246 13.06 -3.82 9.30
C VAL A 246 11.60 -3.68 9.73
N GLU A 247 10.67 -4.12 8.89
CA GLU A 247 9.23 -3.99 9.13
C GLU A 247 8.70 -5.02 10.14
N CYS A 248 9.21 -6.26 10.10
CA CYS A 248 8.57 -7.38 10.82
C CYS A 248 9.52 -8.29 11.60
N GLY A 249 10.84 -8.07 11.49
CA GLY A 249 11.88 -8.84 12.18
C GLY A 249 12.15 -10.24 11.61
N ALA A 250 11.43 -10.69 10.57
CA ALA A 250 11.64 -12.00 9.98
C ALA A 250 12.98 -12.08 9.21
N PRO A 251 13.60 -13.28 9.08
CA PRO A 251 14.82 -13.46 8.32
C PRO A 251 14.68 -13.00 6.87
N MET A 252 15.72 -12.39 6.31
CA MET A 252 15.75 -12.00 4.90
C MET A 252 16.34 -13.11 4.03
N VAL A 253 15.92 -13.14 2.76
CA VAL A 253 16.28 -14.15 1.77
C VAL A 253 17.05 -13.45 0.64
N PRO A 254 18.37 -13.67 0.51
CA PRO A 254 19.20 -12.98 -0.46
C PRO A 254 19.18 -13.67 -1.84
N LEU A 255 19.01 -12.88 -2.89
CA LEU A 255 19.09 -13.28 -4.29
C LEU A 255 20.10 -12.35 -5.01
N LEU A 256 21.05 -12.92 -5.76
CA LEU A 256 22.07 -12.13 -6.44
C LEU A 256 21.51 -11.51 -7.73
N VAL A 257 21.69 -10.21 -7.94
CA VAL A 257 21.25 -9.52 -9.17
C VAL A 257 22.29 -9.71 -10.27
N ARG A 258 21.86 -10.19 -11.43
CA ARG A 258 22.72 -10.34 -12.61
C ARG A 258 22.98 -8.98 -13.26
N GLY A 259 24.23 -8.76 -13.69
CA GLY A 259 24.62 -7.58 -14.47
C GLY A 259 25.00 -6.34 -13.66
N GLY A 260 25.06 -6.40 -12.32
CA GLY A 260 25.39 -5.21 -11.52
C GLY A 260 25.95 -5.46 -10.10
N GLY A 261 26.24 -6.69 -9.67
CA GLY A 261 26.89 -6.92 -8.36
C GLY A 261 26.03 -6.67 -7.11
N GLY A 262 24.77 -6.28 -7.26
CA GLY A 262 23.82 -6.07 -6.16
C GLY A 262 23.14 -7.35 -5.66
N THR A 263 22.48 -7.27 -4.51
CA THR A 263 21.68 -8.35 -3.92
C THR A 263 20.28 -7.84 -3.61
N VAL A 264 19.24 -8.53 -4.10
CA VAL A 264 17.86 -8.32 -3.63
C VAL A 264 17.65 -9.19 -2.40
N GLN A 265 17.14 -8.59 -1.33
CA GLN A 265 16.71 -9.29 -0.14
C GLN A 265 15.18 -9.22 -0.01
N ILE A 266 14.53 -10.37 -0.03
CA ILE A 266 13.08 -10.48 0.17
C ILE A 266 12.78 -10.95 1.60
N CYS A 267 11.64 -10.53 2.14
CA CYS A 267 11.22 -10.96 3.47
C CYS A 267 10.68 -12.39 3.41
N SER A 268 11.07 -13.24 4.35
CA SER A 268 10.55 -14.61 4.46
C SER A 268 9.10 -14.69 4.97
N ARG A 269 8.56 -13.62 5.54
CA ARG A 269 7.19 -13.60 6.07
C ARG A 269 6.17 -13.32 4.98
N ARG A 270 5.18 -14.21 4.85
CA ARG A 270 4.07 -14.04 3.92
C ARG A 270 3.25 -12.80 4.26
N GLY A 271 3.12 -11.87 3.32
CA GLY A 271 2.34 -10.63 3.48
C GLY A 271 3.15 -9.41 3.90
N CYS A 272 4.43 -9.59 4.27
CA CYS A 272 5.30 -8.46 4.58
C CYS A 272 5.81 -7.78 3.29
N LYS A 273 5.75 -6.45 3.23
CA LYS A 273 6.23 -5.65 2.09
C LYS A 273 7.70 -5.20 2.21
N GLY A 274 8.41 -5.64 3.26
CA GLY A 274 9.78 -5.21 3.56
C GLY A 274 10.85 -5.90 2.70
N HIS A 275 10.88 -5.60 1.40
CA HIS A 275 11.92 -6.04 0.45
C HIS A 275 12.96 -4.94 0.26
N MET A 276 14.24 -5.30 0.21
CA MET A 276 15.36 -4.36 0.09
C MET A 276 16.23 -4.73 -1.11
N LEU A 277 16.62 -3.74 -1.92
CA LEU A 277 17.67 -3.90 -2.92
C LEU A 277 18.96 -3.30 -2.37
N ASP A 278 19.96 -4.15 -2.15
CA ASP A 278 21.28 -3.76 -1.69
C ASP A 278 22.23 -3.64 -2.90
N LEU A 279 22.70 -2.42 -3.14
CA LEU A 279 23.63 -2.06 -4.22
C LEU A 279 25.06 -1.81 -3.70
N THR A 280 25.35 -2.10 -2.43
CA THR A 280 26.66 -1.81 -1.83
C THR A 280 27.80 -2.67 -2.40
N GLY A 281 27.48 -3.74 -3.15
CA GLY A 281 28.43 -4.56 -3.92
C GLY A 281 28.66 -4.12 -5.37
N VAL A 282 28.01 -3.04 -5.83
CA VAL A 282 28.20 -2.50 -7.19
C VAL A 282 29.49 -1.69 -7.23
N ASN A 283 30.57 -2.26 -7.78
CA ASN A 283 31.68 -1.44 -8.24
C ASN A 283 31.19 -0.64 -9.46
N VAL A 284 30.98 0.66 -9.25
CA VAL A 284 30.73 1.65 -10.31
C VAL A 284 31.98 1.78 -11.19
#